data_AF-A0A7C5EIF3-F1
#
_entry.id   AF-A0A7C5EIF3-F1
#
_cell.length_a   1.000
_cell.length_b   1.000
_cell.length_c   1.000
_cell.angle_alpha   90.00
_cell.angle_beta   90.00
_cell.angle_gamma   90.00
#
_symmetry.space_group_name_H-M   'P 1'
#
loop_
_entity.id
_entity.type
_entity.pdbx_description
1 polymer ?
#
loop_
_entity_poly.entity_id
_entity_poly.type
_entity_poly.pdbx_seq_one_letter_code
_entity_poly.pdbx_strand_id
1 'polypeptide(L)'
;MNQDWLQTIGLSVEKLHELFDRTDLDVEWKKIQEKLEEARYNPGDVRPLADCMFSILLAARNRGYSVTAVFEELGKVAEDSMRRRWKKMPDGTYRAI
;
A
#
# COMPACT_ATOMS: atom_id res chain seq x y z
N MET A 1 -12.61 0.96 16.50
CA MET A 1 -11.38 0.68 15.72
C MET A 1 -10.30 1.59 16.29
N ASN A 2 -9.20 1.04 16.81
CA ASN A 2 -8.20 1.83 17.53
C ASN A 2 -7.53 2.82 16.56
N GLN A 3 -7.74 4.14 16.70
CA GLN A 3 -7.19 5.15 15.78
C GLN A 3 -5.70 5.44 16.00
N ASP A 4 -5.12 4.89 17.07
CA ASP A 4 -3.77 5.17 17.55
C ASP A 4 -2.67 4.74 16.56
N TRP A 5 -2.89 3.64 15.84
CA TRP A 5 -1.93 3.15 14.84
C TRP A 5 -1.93 3.99 13.55
N LEU A 6 -3.08 4.53 13.13
CA LEU A 6 -3.16 5.43 11.96
C LEU A 6 -2.40 6.72 12.25
N GLN A 7 -2.52 7.25 13.47
CA GLN A 7 -1.75 8.41 13.89
C GLN A 7 -0.25 8.13 13.90
N THR A 8 0.16 6.96 14.39
CA THR A 8 1.57 6.53 14.39
C THR A 8 2.15 6.41 12.97
N ILE A 9 1.38 5.81 12.04
CA ILE A 9 1.77 5.74 10.63
C ILE A 9 1.83 7.13 10.02
N GLY A 10 0.83 7.99 10.29
CA GLY A 10 0.81 9.39 9.88
C GLY A 10 2.11 10.12 10.24
N LEU A 11 2.49 10.11 11.51
CA LEU A 11 3.72 10.72 12.00
C LEU A 11 4.98 10.15 11.34
N SER A 12 4.99 8.84 11.08
CA SER A 12 6.11 8.17 10.42
C SER A 12 6.25 8.63 8.96
N VAL A 13 5.13 8.76 8.24
CA VAL A 13 5.11 9.23 6.85
C VAL A 13 5.54 10.69 6.76
N GLU A 14 5.09 11.57 7.66
CA GLU A 14 5.55 12.97 7.70
C GLU A 14 7.07 13.04 7.90
N LYS A 15 7.59 12.33 8.91
CA LYS A 15 9.02 12.31 9.20
C LYS A 15 9.85 11.77 8.03
N LEU A 16 9.36 10.73 7.35
CA LEU A 16 10.04 10.20 6.16
C LEU A 16 9.96 11.18 4.99
N HIS A 17 8.84 11.86 4.80
CA HIS A 17 8.71 12.87 3.75
C HIS A 17 9.63 14.08 3.99
N GLU A 18 9.85 14.50 5.24
CA GLU A 18 10.85 15.53 5.56
C GLU A 18 12.27 15.13 5.13
N LEU A 19 12.57 13.83 5.13
CA LEU A 19 13.89 13.30 4.73
C LEU A 19 14.00 13.08 3.21
N PHE A 20 12.88 12.87 2.52
CA PHE A 20 12.84 12.61 1.09
C PHE A 20 12.28 13.84 0.36
N ASP A 21 13.20 14.65 -0.19
CA ASP A 21 12.97 15.98 -0.78
C ASP A 21 11.96 16.03 -1.94
N ARG A 22 11.61 14.85 -2.49
CA ARG A 22 10.46 14.57 -3.37
C ARG A 22 10.43 13.07 -3.63
N THR A 23 9.34 12.41 -3.28
CA THR A 23 9.14 11.01 -3.63
C THR A 23 8.41 10.92 -4.96
N ASP A 24 9.15 10.62 -6.03
CA ASP A 24 8.58 10.43 -7.36
C ASP A 24 7.71 9.15 -7.39
N LEU A 25 6.50 9.27 -7.93
CA LEU A 25 5.55 8.16 -8.04
C LEU A 25 6.13 7.01 -8.88
N ASP A 26 6.91 7.33 -9.92
CA ASP A 26 7.52 6.31 -10.78
C ASP A 26 8.63 5.53 -10.04
N VAL A 27 9.37 6.21 -9.17
CA VAL A 27 10.41 5.60 -8.31
C VAL A 27 9.78 4.69 -7.27
N GLU A 28 8.73 5.17 -6.59
CA GLU A 28 8.02 4.36 -5.60
C GLU A 28 7.31 3.16 -6.23
N TRP A 29 6.77 3.33 -7.44
CA TRP A 29 6.18 2.22 -8.19
C TRP A 29 7.21 1.13 -8.52
N LYS A 30 8.41 1.52 -8.96
CA LYS A 30 9.49 0.57 -9.23
C LYS A 30 9.91 -0.19 -7.96
N LYS A 31 10.03 0.50 -6.82
CA LYS A 31 10.33 -0.14 -5.52
C LYS A 31 9.26 -1.17 -5.14
N ILE A 32 7.98 -0.84 -5.33
CA ILE A 32 6.87 -1.78 -5.06
C ILE A 32 7.02 -3.04 -5.92
N GLN A 33 7.33 -2.90 -7.22
CA GLN A 33 7.54 -4.07 -8.09
C GLN A 33 8.69 -4.95 -7.62
N GLU A 34 9.82 -4.36 -7.23
CA GLU A 34 10.98 -5.08 -6.68
C GLU A 34 10.63 -5.81 -5.39
N LYS A 35 9.90 -5.15 -4.47
CA LYS A 35 9.49 -5.74 -3.19
C LYS A 35 8.45 -6.86 -3.34
N LEU A 36 7.52 -6.74 -4.28
CA LEU A 36 6.61 -7.83 -4.60
C LEU A 36 7.32 -9.05 -5.17
N GLU A 37 8.35 -8.85 -5.97
CA GLU A 37 9.19 -9.93 -6.48
C GLU A 37 10.01 -10.57 -5.34
N GLU A 38 10.60 -9.79 -4.42
CA GLU A 38 11.26 -10.30 -3.20
C GLU A 38 10.29 -11.14 -2.33
N ALA A 39 9.05 -10.67 -2.15
CA ALA A 39 8.03 -11.38 -1.38
C ALA A 39 7.67 -12.74 -1.99
N ARG A 40 7.79 -12.89 -3.32
CA ARG A 40 7.54 -14.16 -4.01
C ARG A 40 8.54 -15.25 -3.59
N TYR A 41 9.78 -14.87 -3.31
CA TYR A 41 10.83 -15.81 -2.88
C TYR A 41 10.89 -16.01 -1.37
N ASN A 42 10.30 -15.11 -0.59
CA ASN A 42 10.25 -15.18 0.88
C ASN A 42 8.81 -15.12 1.41
N PRO A 43 7.98 -16.14 1.14
CA PRO A 43 6.60 -16.16 1.60
C PRO A 43 6.56 -16.17 3.15
N GLY A 44 5.94 -15.14 3.73
CA GLY A 44 5.83 -14.96 5.18
C GLY A 44 6.67 -13.80 5.75
N ASP A 45 7.58 -13.22 4.95
CA ASP A 45 8.23 -11.97 5.33
C ASP A 45 7.26 -10.79 5.16
N VAL A 46 7.01 -10.07 6.25
CA VAL A 46 6.10 -8.91 6.28
C VAL A 46 6.77 -7.62 5.82
N ARG A 47 8.11 -7.58 5.76
CA ARG A 47 8.87 -6.36 5.41
C ARG A 47 8.56 -5.87 4.00
N PRO A 48 8.53 -6.71 2.95
CA PRO A 48 8.22 -6.23 1.60
C PRO A 48 6.83 -5.61 1.51
N LEU A 49 5.86 -6.15 2.25
CA LEU A 49 4.51 -5.58 2.32
C LEU A 49 4.51 -4.21 3.02
N ALA A 50 5.22 -4.10 4.16
CA ALA A 50 5.35 -2.84 4.88
C ALA A 50 6.03 -1.75 4.03
N ASP A 51 7.10 -2.11 3.32
CA ASP A 51 7.80 -1.19 2.41
C ASP A 51 6.88 -0.69 1.31
N CYS A 52 6.11 -1.58 0.67
CA CYS A 52 5.13 -1.20 -0.35
C CYS A 52 4.07 -0.23 0.19
N MET A 53 3.60 -0.46 1.42
CA MET A 53 2.64 0.44 2.07
C MET A 53 3.25 1.84 2.28
N PHE A 54 4.48 1.93 2.79
CA PHE A 54 5.14 3.23 2.98
C PHE A 54 5.39 3.95 1.65
N SER A 55 5.78 3.23 0.60
CA SER A 55 5.93 3.79 -0.75
C SER A 55 4.64 4.45 -1.26
N ILE A 56 3.51 3.77 -1.11
CA ILE A 56 2.19 4.33 -1.50
C ILE A 56 1.87 5.59 -0.69
N LEU A 57 2.07 5.55 0.64
CA LEU A 57 1.74 6.66 1.53
C LEU A 57 2.63 7.89 1.28
N LEU A 58 3.92 7.68 1.01
CA LEU A 58 4.85 8.75 0.65
C LEU A 58 4.48 9.39 -0.70
N ALA A 59 4.18 8.57 -1.71
CA ALA A 59 3.75 9.07 -3.01
C ALA A 59 2.44 9.87 -2.92
N ALA A 60 1.49 9.41 -2.10
CA ALA A 60 0.23 10.13 -1.84
C ALA A 60 0.47 11.45 -1.09
N ARG A 61 1.38 11.46 -0.10
CA ARG A 61 1.71 12.65 0.67
C ARG A 61 2.35 13.75 -0.19
N ASN A 62 3.21 13.40 -1.16
CA ASN A 62 3.74 14.38 -2.14
C ASN A 62 2.64 15.05 -2.97
N ARG A 63 1.48 14.40 -3.13
CA ARG A 63 0.31 14.95 -3.82
C ARG A 63 -0.66 15.68 -2.87
N GLY A 64 -0.28 15.85 -1.60
CA GLY A 64 -1.07 16.56 -0.59
C GLY A 64 -2.12 15.72 0.12
N TYR A 65 -2.15 14.40 -0.08
CA TYR A 65 -3.09 13.52 0.61
C TYR A 65 -2.59 13.17 2.02
N SER A 66 -3.53 13.05 2.97
CA SER A 66 -3.25 12.53 4.31
C SER A 66 -3.31 11.01 4.34
N VAL A 67 -2.61 10.38 5.29
CA VAL A 67 -2.67 8.93 5.49
C VAL A 67 -4.12 8.47 5.70
N THR A 68 -4.91 9.20 6.50
CA THR A 68 -6.33 8.89 6.73
C THR A 68 -7.12 8.84 5.42
N ALA A 69 -6.95 9.84 4.54
CA ALA A 69 -7.66 9.88 3.26
C ALA A 69 -7.28 8.68 2.37
N VAL A 70 -6.01 8.28 2.36
CA VAL A 70 -5.55 7.09 1.62
C VAL A 70 -6.21 5.82 2.15
N PHE A 71 -6.25 5.63 3.47
CA PHE A 71 -6.86 4.45 4.08
C PHE A 71 -8.38 4.41 3.89
N GLU A 72 -9.07 5.55 3.88
CA GLU A 72 -10.50 5.64 3.57
C GLU A 72 -10.80 5.17 2.14
N GLU A 73 -10.03 5.63 1.15
CA GLU A 73 -10.19 5.19 -0.24
C GLU A 73 -9.84 3.71 -0.43
N LEU A 74 -8.75 3.24 0.17
CA LEU A 74 -8.40 1.81 0.17
C LEU A 74 -9.49 0.97 0.83
N GLY A 75 -10.13 1.47 1.88
CA GLY A 75 -11.28 0.83 2.54
C GLY A 75 -12.45 0.65 1.56
N LYS A 76 -12.80 1.67 0.79
CA LYS A 76 -13.85 1.57 -0.24
C LYS A 76 -13.51 0.53 -1.30
N VAL A 77 -12.27 0.54 -1.81
CA VAL A 77 -11.80 -0.45 -2.79
C VAL A 77 -11.84 -1.86 -2.21
N ALA A 78 -11.46 -2.04 -0.94
CA ALA A 78 -11.52 -3.33 -0.26
C ALA A 78 -12.96 -3.82 -0.08
N GLU A 79 -13.89 -2.95 0.32
CA GLU A 79 -15.31 -3.29 0.42
C GLU A 79 -15.89 -3.71 -0.94
N ASP A 80 -15.61 -2.94 -1.99
CA ASP A 80 -16.06 -3.26 -3.36
C ASP A 80 -15.45 -4.59 -3.85
N SER A 81 -14.18 -4.85 -3.51
CA SER A 81 -13.51 -6.11 -3.81
C SER A 81 -14.19 -7.28 -3.09
N MET A 82 -14.55 -7.13 -1.82
CA MET A 82 -15.24 -8.17 -1.04
C MET A 82 -16.68 -8.43 -1.50
N ARG A 83 -17.34 -7.45 -2.10
CA ARG A 83 -18.70 -7.60 -2.66
C ARG A 83 -18.71 -8.37 -3.99
N ARG A 84 -17.59 -8.45 -4.69
CA ARG A 84 -17.49 -9.17 -5.98
C ARG A 84 -17.50 -10.68 -5.76
N ARG A 85 -18.12 -11.41 -6.68
CA ARG A 85 -17.93 -12.86 -6.75
C ARG A 85 -16.59 -13.13 -7.41
N TRP A 86 -15.76 -13.92 -6.75
CA TRP A 86 -14.45 -14.29 -7.27
C TRP A 86 -14.50 -15.72 -7.81
N LYS A 87 -14.08 -15.90 -9.07
CA LYS A 87 -13.81 -17.22 -9.65
C LYS A 87 -12.33 -17.55 -9.50
N LYS A 88 -12.02 -18.72 -8.95
CA LYS A 88 -10.68 -19.29 -9.10
C LYS A 88 -10.49 -19.79 -10.53
N MET A 89 -9.43 -19.33 -11.18
CA MET A 89 -9.04 -19.68 -12.53
C MET A 89 -8.16 -20.95 -12.55
N PRO A 90 -8.04 -21.64 -13.70
CA PRO A 90 -7.20 -22.84 -13.82
C PRO A 90 -5.70 -22.60 -13.53
N ASP A 91 -5.21 -21.38 -13.76
CA ASP A 91 -3.84 -20.95 -13.46
C ASP A 91 -3.61 -20.61 -11.96
N GLY A 92 -4.65 -20.78 -11.12
CA GLY A 92 -4.59 -20.48 -9.69
C GLY A 92 -4.89 -19.03 -9.32
N THR A 93 -5.07 -18.14 -10.30
CA THR A 93 -5.46 -16.74 -10.07
C THR A 93 -6.95 -16.59 -9.76
N TYR A 94 -7.38 -15.42 -9.27
CA TYR A 94 -8.79 -15.10 -9.05
C TYR A 94 -9.23 -13.97 -9.96
N ARG A 95 -10.42 -14.09 -10.57
CA ARG A 95 -11.06 -13.03 -11.37
C ARG A 95 -12.44 -12.71 -10.84
N ALA A 96 -12.78 -11.43 -10.83
CA ALA A 96 -14.14 -10.98 -10.53
C ALA A 96 -15.10 -11.41 -11.65
N ILE A 97 -16.30 -11.88 -11.29
CA ILE A 97 -17.41 -12.28 -12.18
C ILE A 97 -18.61 -11.38 -11.92
#